data_AF-A0A147JZE2-F1
#
_entry.id   AF-A0A147JZE2-F1
#
_cell.length_a   1.000
_cell.length_b   1.000
_cell.length_c   1.000
_cell.angle_alpha   90.00
_cell.angle_beta   90.00
_cell.angle_gamma   90.00
#
_symmetry.space_group_name_H-M   'P 1'
#
loop_
_entity.id
_entity.type
_entity.pdbx_description
1 polymer ?
#
loop_
_entity_poly.entity_id
_entity_poly.type
_entity_poly.pdbx_seq_one_letter_code
_entity_poly.pdbx_strand_id
1 'polypeptide(L)'
;MDFKQVLTTLITVLLTISLILTIASAYKQQRTISTLVNLSDVSSSIITRLTTEEMTFVDPSGEKQVYVIDADKAKSIPFKRTIGSYNFEFQMSILYRIENYEFSIGTFGPAPPNDRPTCSIDVSCAIWMEGRLLPAKLRVIVWMD
;
A
#
# COMPACT_ATOMS: atom_id res chain seq x y z
N MET A 1 54.71 -27.58 2.14
CA MET A 1 53.53 -26.73 1.88
C MET A 1 53.83 -25.38 2.49
N ASP A 2 54.10 -24.38 1.65
CA ASP A 2 54.70 -23.12 2.11
C ASP A 2 53.67 -22.23 2.80
N PHE A 3 54.04 -21.67 3.95
CA PHE A 3 53.21 -20.77 4.75
C PHE A 3 52.56 -19.64 3.91
N LYS A 4 53.30 -19.13 2.91
CA LYS A 4 52.78 -18.15 1.94
C LYS A 4 51.58 -18.68 1.15
N GLN A 5 51.64 -19.91 0.63
CA GLN A 5 50.54 -20.51 -0.12
C GLN A 5 49.30 -20.69 0.75
N VAL A 6 49.47 -21.12 2.00
CA VAL A 6 48.37 -21.26 2.96
C VAL A 6 47.72 -19.91 3.24
N LEU A 7 48.52 -18.87 3.50
CA LEU A 7 48.04 -17.52 3.76
C LEU A 7 47.31 -16.91 2.55
N THR A 8 47.87 -17.03 1.34
CA THR A 8 47.23 -16.53 0.12
C THR A 8 45.90 -17.23 -0.13
N THR A 9 45.86 -18.57 0.01
CA THR A 9 44.63 -19.34 -0.16
C THR A 9 43.56 -18.91 0.85
N LEU A 10 43.93 -18.72 2.11
CA LEU A 10 43.01 -18.25 3.16
C LEU A 10 42.42 -16.87 2.82
N ILE A 11 43.27 -15.92 2.40
CA ILE A 11 42.83 -14.58 2.00
C ILE A 11 41.87 -14.65 0.80
N THR A 12 42.20 -15.45 -0.22
CA THR A 12 41.34 -15.63 -1.41
C THR A 12 40.00 -16.23 -1.04
N VAL A 13 39.96 -17.22 -0.14
CA VAL A 13 38.70 -17.82 0.35
C VAL A 13 37.88 -16.78 1.13
N LEU A 14 38.49 -16.04 2.05
CA LEU A 14 37.80 -14.98 2.81
C LEU A 14 37.23 -13.89 1.90
N LEU A 15 37.99 -13.44 0.90
CA LEU A 15 37.53 -12.46 -0.08
C LEU A 15 36.36 -13.00 -0.91
N THR A 16 36.41 -14.26 -1.31
CA THR A 16 35.36 -14.90 -2.12
C THR A 16 34.07 -15.03 -1.30
N ILE A 17 34.16 -15.47 -0.05
CA ILE A 17 32.99 -15.53 0.86
C ILE A 17 32.41 -14.14 1.09
N SER A 18 33.26 -13.14 1.35
CA SER A 18 32.84 -11.75 1.54
C SER A 18 32.12 -11.20 0.31
N LEU A 19 32.64 -11.48 -0.88
CA LEU A 19 32.02 -11.09 -2.15
C LEU A 19 30.64 -11.72 -2.33
N ILE A 20 30.52 -13.04 -2.09
CA ILE A 20 29.24 -13.76 -2.20
C ILE A 20 28.21 -13.18 -1.23
N LEU A 21 28.60 -12.92 0.03
CA LEU A 21 27.70 -12.34 1.03
C LEU A 21 27.25 -10.93 0.64
N THR A 22 28.16 -10.12 0.08
CA THR A 22 27.84 -8.76 -0.37
C THR A 22 26.84 -8.78 -1.52
N ILE A 23 27.03 -9.66 -2.51
CA ILE A 23 26.11 -9.81 -3.65
C ILE A 23 24.74 -10.32 -3.17
N ALA A 24 24.71 -11.33 -2.29
CA ALA A 24 23.46 -11.86 -1.75
C ALA A 24 22.67 -10.79 -0.96
N SER A 25 23.38 -9.98 -0.17
CA SER A 25 22.79 -8.85 0.55
C SER A 25 22.22 -7.80 -0.39
N ALA A 26 22.99 -7.39 -1.40
CA ALA A 26 22.56 -6.42 -2.40
C ALA A 26 21.33 -6.90 -3.18
N TYR A 27 21.31 -8.18 -3.57
CA TYR A 27 20.17 -8.78 -4.25
C TYR A 27 18.90 -8.79 -3.38
N LYS A 28 19.04 -9.17 -2.11
CA LYS A 28 17.92 -9.15 -1.16
C LYS A 28 17.39 -7.72 -0.99
N GLN A 29 18.27 -6.74 -0.84
CA GLN A 29 17.90 -5.34 -0.72
C GLN A 29 17.18 -4.81 -1.97
N GLN A 30 17.70 -5.12 -3.17
CA GLN A 30 17.08 -4.71 -4.43
C GLN A 30 15.66 -5.27 -4.56
N ARG A 31 15.45 -6.56 -4.25
CA ARG A 31 14.14 -7.18 -4.30
C ARG A 31 13.15 -6.52 -3.33
N THR A 32 13.60 -6.17 -2.12
CA THR A 32 12.78 -5.43 -1.16
C THR A 32 12.38 -4.06 -1.70
N ILE A 33 13.33 -3.30 -2.25
CA ILE A 33 13.06 -1.98 -2.84
C ILE A 33 12.04 -2.09 -3.98
N SER A 34 12.23 -3.02 -4.91
CA SER A 34 11.27 -3.23 -6.01
C SER A 34 9.87 -3.59 -5.51
N THR A 35 9.77 -4.39 -4.45
CA THR A 35 8.48 -4.74 -3.84
C THR A 35 7.79 -3.50 -3.25
N LEU A 36 8.54 -2.65 -2.56
CA LEU A 36 8.02 -1.42 -1.96
C LEU A 36 7.58 -0.40 -3.02
N VAL A 37 8.33 -0.26 -4.11
CA VAL A 37 7.95 0.60 -5.25
C VAL A 37 6.64 0.12 -5.87
N ASN A 38 6.54 -1.19 -6.16
CA ASN A 38 5.30 -1.76 -6.70
C ASN A 38 4.11 -1.55 -5.76
N LEU A 39 4.29 -1.76 -4.45
CA LEU A 39 3.22 -1.50 -3.47
C LEU A 39 2.82 -0.02 -3.43
N SER A 40 3.77 0.91 -3.56
CA SER A 40 3.50 2.35 -3.62
C SER A 40 2.66 2.73 -4.84
N ASP A 41 3.05 2.25 -6.03
CA ASP A 41 2.33 2.52 -7.28
C ASP A 41 0.93 1.93 -7.26
N VAL A 42 0.81 0.69 -6.78
CA VAL A 42 -0.48 0.01 -6.63
C VAL A 42 -1.37 0.70 -5.60
N SER A 43 -0.84 1.11 -4.45
CA SER A 43 -1.59 1.83 -3.43
C SER A 43 -2.13 3.15 -3.98
N SER A 44 -1.32 3.87 -4.74
CA SER A 44 -1.72 5.11 -5.42
C SER A 44 -2.81 4.86 -6.46
N SER A 45 -2.70 3.78 -7.25
CA SER A 45 -3.72 3.40 -8.23
C SER A 45 -5.05 3.01 -7.56
N ILE A 46 -5.01 2.19 -6.51
CA ILE A 46 -6.20 1.75 -5.76
C ILE A 46 -6.89 2.95 -5.12
N ILE A 47 -6.17 3.78 -4.36
CA ILE A 47 -6.79 4.92 -3.67
C ILE A 47 -7.37 5.93 -4.65
N THR A 48 -6.71 6.17 -5.78
CA THR A 48 -7.22 7.06 -6.84
C THR A 48 -8.53 6.52 -7.41
N ARG A 49 -8.57 5.23 -7.77
CA ARG A 49 -9.78 4.61 -8.30
C ARG A 49 -10.94 4.63 -7.30
N LEU A 50 -10.65 4.41 -6.02
CA LEU A 50 -11.64 4.50 -4.96
C LEU A 50 -12.23 5.92 -4.87
N THR A 51 -11.40 6.96 -4.89
CA THR A 51 -11.83 8.36 -4.72
C THR A 51 -12.43 9.00 -5.96
N THR A 52 -12.18 8.48 -7.17
CA THR A 52 -12.67 9.08 -8.42
C THR A 52 -13.79 8.28 -9.08
N GLU A 53 -13.87 6.96 -8.85
CA GLU A 53 -14.79 6.09 -9.58
C GLU A 53 -15.74 5.32 -8.69
N GLU A 54 -15.21 4.57 -7.71
CA GLU A 54 -15.95 3.51 -7.02
C GLU A 54 -16.72 4.01 -5.80
N MET A 55 -16.08 4.85 -4.98
CA MET A 55 -16.71 5.44 -3.79
C MET A 55 -17.23 6.84 -4.07
N THR A 56 -17.06 7.36 -5.28
CA THR A 56 -17.44 8.73 -5.60
C THR A 56 -18.95 8.93 -5.42
N PHE A 57 -19.34 10.01 -4.77
CA PHE A 57 -20.72 10.45 -4.63
C PHE A 57 -21.28 10.83 -6.00
N VAL A 58 -22.51 10.41 -6.26
CA VAL A 58 -23.24 10.76 -7.48
C VAL A 58 -24.36 11.69 -7.05
N ASP A 59 -24.36 12.90 -7.58
CA ASP A 59 -25.37 13.90 -7.22
C ASP A 59 -26.73 13.59 -7.88
N PRO A 60 -27.81 14.33 -7.53
CA PRO A 60 -29.13 14.11 -8.12
C PRO A 60 -29.20 14.32 -9.64
N SER A 61 -28.26 15.07 -10.23
CA SER A 61 -28.11 15.23 -11.68
C SER A 61 -27.41 14.04 -12.35
N GLY A 62 -26.88 13.09 -11.57
CA GLY A 62 -26.15 11.92 -12.06
C GLY A 62 -24.67 12.19 -12.30
N GLU A 63 -24.14 13.35 -11.90
CA GLU A 63 -22.74 13.69 -12.07
C GLU A 63 -21.90 13.13 -10.91
N LYS A 64 -20.73 12.59 -11.27
CA LYS A 64 -19.76 12.02 -10.34
C LYS A 64 -18.91 13.12 -9.73
N GLN A 65 -19.04 13.30 -8.42
CA GLN A 65 -18.25 14.25 -7.66
C GLN A 65 -16.93 13.59 -7.21
N VAL A 66 -15.86 13.90 -7.93
CA VAL A 66 -14.52 13.33 -7.71
C VAL A 66 -13.95 13.82 -6.36
N TYR A 67 -13.32 12.93 -5.60
CA TYR A 67 -12.87 13.17 -4.21
C TYR A 67 -14.00 13.43 -3.19
N VAL A 68 -15.26 13.26 -3.57
CA VAL A 68 -16.39 13.22 -2.62
C VAL A 68 -16.80 11.77 -2.45
N ILE A 69 -16.69 11.25 -1.24
CA ILE A 69 -16.88 9.84 -0.92
C ILE A 69 -18.29 9.62 -0.39
N ASP A 70 -18.95 8.59 -0.92
CA ASP A 70 -20.14 7.96 -0.38
C ASP A 70 -19.72 6.70 0.41
N ALA A 71 -19.87 6.78 1.73
CA ALA A 71 -19.45 5.71 2.63
C ALA A 71 -20.28 4.43 2.49
N ASP A 72 -21.51 4.49 1.97
CA ASP A 72 -22.33 3.28 1.80
C ASP A 72 -21.80 2.38 0.69
N LYS A 73 -21.13 2.96 -0.32
CA LYS A 73 -20.44 2.22 -1.38
C LYS A 73 -19.24 1.43 -0.85
N ALA A 74 -18.73 1.76 0.33
CA ALA A 74 -17.60 1.06 0.92
C ALA A 74 -17.86 -0.44 1.15
N LYS A 75 -19.13 -0.81 1.40
CA LYS A 75 -19.55 -2.18 1.69
C LYS A 75 -19.57 -3.10 0.48
N SER A 76 -19.68 -2.53 -0.74
CA SER A 76 -19.77 -3.30 -1.99
C SER A 76 -18.45 -3.41 -2.74
N ILE A 77 -17.37 -2.82 -2.22
CA ILE A 77 -16.07 -2.84 -2.87
C ILE A 77 -15.39 -4.20 -2.73
N PRO A 78 -14.86 -4.77 -3.83
CA PRO A 78 -13.99 -5.93 -3.75
C PRO A 78 -12.60 -5.53 -3.24
N PHE A 79 -12.18 -6.15 -2.14
CA PHE A 79 -10.91 -5.90 -1.45
C PHE A 79 -9.70 -6.65 -2.04
N LYS A 80 -9.91 -7.37 -3.14
CA LYS A 80 -8.87 -8.06 -3.92
C LYS A 80 -8.76 -7.40 -5.30
N ARG A 81 -7.54 -7.11 -5.75
CA ARG A 81 -7.26 -6.51 -7.06
C ARG A 81 -6.09 -7.20 -7.73
N THR A 82 -6.25 -7.51 -9.00
CA THR A 82 -5.15 -7.94 -9.86
C THR A 82 -4.62 -6.74 -10.62
N ILE A 83 -3.34 -6.42 -10.45
CA ILE A 83 -2.66 -5.34 -11.17
C ILE A 83 -1.41 -5.94 -11.81
N GLY A 84 -1.37 -5.93 -13.15
CA GLY A 84 -0.38 -6.69 -13.91
C GLY A 84 -0.55 -8.20 -13.68
N SER A 85 0.51 -8.88 -13.26
CA SER A 85 0.52 -10.31 -12.95
C SER A 85 0.42 -10.63 -11.45
N TYR A 86 0.19 -9.62 -10.61
CA TYR A 86 0.18 -9.75 -9.16
C TYR A 86 -1.22 -9.50 -8.60
N ASN A 87 -1.54 -10.23 -7.54
CA ASN A 87 -2.75 -10.03 -6.76
C ASN A 87 -2.41 -9.25 -5.50
N PHE A 88 -3.28 -8.30 -5.19
CA PHE A 88 -3.19 -7.44 -4.04
C PHE A 88 -4.47 -7.51 -3.26
N GLU A 89 -4.33 -7.47 -1.96
CA GLU A 89 -5.43 -7.25 -1.03
C GLU A 89 -5.27 -5.89 -0.38
N PHE A 90 -6.38 -5.30 0.01
CA PHE A 90 -6.35 -4.04 0.73
C PHE A 90 -7.43 -3.93 1.79
N GLN A 91 -7.11 -3.13 2.79
CA GLN A 91 -8.01 -2.64 3.81
C GLN A 91 -8.21 -1.15 3.61
N MET A 92 -9.40 -0.64 3.90
CA MET A 92 -9.64 0.80 3.89
C MET A 92 -10.40 1.28 5.12
N SER A 93 -10.17 2.53 5.49
CA SER A 93 -10.93 3.23 6.52
C SER A 93 -11.15 4.68 6.13
N ILE A 94 -12.30 5.23 6.54
CA ILE A 94 -12.66 6.62 6.23
C ILE A 94 -12.65 7.39 7.55
N LEU A 95 -11.79 8.39 7.64
CA LEU A 95 -11.69 9.28 8.79
C LEU A 95 -12.31 10.62 8.41
N TYR A 96 -13.27 11.13 9.16
CA TYR A 96 -13.90 12.42 8.89
C TYR A 96 -13.88 13.31 10.12
N ARG A 97 -13.90 14.63 9.89
CA ARG A 97 -13.86 15.62 10.97
C ARG A 97 -15.18 16.36 11.06
N ILE A 98 -15.74 16.41 12.25
CA ILE A 98 -16.81 17.35 12.61
C ILE A 98 -16.23 18.27 13.68
N GLU A 99 -16.19 19.57 13.36
CA GLU A 99 -15.58 20.60 14.21
C GLU A 99 -14.11 20.25 14.55
N ASN A 100 -13.84 19.84 15.80
CA ASN A 100 -12.51 19.49 16.30
C ASN A 100 -12.34 17.99 16.63
N TYR A 101 -13.34 17.16 16.31
CA TYR A 101 -13.29 15.72 16.58
C TYR A 101 -13.13 14.91 15.30
N GLU A 102 -12.25 13.91 15.33
CA GLU A 102 -12.05 12.96 14.25
C GLU A 102 -12.84 11.68 14.55
N PHE A 103 -13.66 11.28 13.58
CA PHE A 103 -14.49 10.09 13.63
C PHE A 103 -14.05 9.13 12.53
N SER A 104 -14.19 7.83 12.77
CA SER A 104 -13.85 6.80 11.79
C SER A 104 -15.10 6.03 11.39
N ILE A 105 -15.36 5.96 10.08
CA ILE A 105 -16.34 5.02 9.53
C ILE A 105 -15.63 3.71 9.29
N GLY A 106 -15.61 2.90 10.34
CA GLY A 106 -15.25 1.49 10.31
C GLY A 106 -13.89 1.17 9.68
N THR A 107 -13.69 -0.13 9.49
CA THR A 107 -12.56 -0.65 8.75
C THR A 107 -13.13 -1.71 7.82
N PHE A 108 -12.90 -1.52 6.53
CA PHE A 108 -13.47 -2.35 5.48
C PHE A 108 -12.38 -3.22 4.87
N GLY A 109 -12.71 -4.48 4.63
CA GLY A 109 -11.79 -5.46 4.08
C GLY A 109 -11.05 -6.29 5.15
N PRO A 110 -10.24 -7.26 4.70
CA PRO A 110 -9.43 -8.12 5.57
C PRO A 110 -8.43 -7.31 6.40
N ALA A 111 -7.95 -7.90 7.50
CA ALA A 111 -6.85 -7.32 8.27
C ALA A 111 -5.52 -7.56 7.55
N PRO A 112 -4.59 -6.59 7.57
CA PRO A 112 -3.28 -6.77 6.96
C PRO A 112 -2.50 -7.91 7.64
N PRO A 113 -1.73 -8.70 6.88
CA PRO A 113 -0.87 -9.75 7.43
C PRO A 113 0.32 -9.15 8.20
N ASN A 114 0.78 -9.85 9.24
CA ASN A 114 1.91 -9.40 10.07
C ASN A 114 3.29 -9.78 9.49
N ASP A 115 3.32 -10.73 8.55
CA ASP A 115 4.54 -11.35 8.01
C ASP A 115 4.92 -10.84 6.62
N ARG A 116 4.16 -9.90 6.05
CA ARG A 116 4.38 -9.38 4.69
C ARG A 116 4.53 -7.86 4.68
N PRO A 117 5.29 -7.31 3.71
CA PRO A 117 5.34 -5.87 3.52
C PRO A 117 3.96 -5.31 3.19
N THR A 118 3.63 -4.19 3.83
CA THR A 118 2.40 -3.43 3.58
C THR A 118 2.76 -2.00 3.19
N CYS A 119 1.87 -1.34 2.45
CA CYS A 119 1.96 0.10 2.16
C CYS A 119 0.66 0.76 2.58
N SER A 120 0.76 1.88 3.31
CA SER A 120 -0.40 2.67 3.73
C SER A 120 -0.34 4.04 3.07
N ILE A 121 -1.45 4.47 2.48
CA ILE A 121 -1.59 5.79 1.88
C ILE A 121 -2.89 6.44 2.37
N ASP A 122 -2.79 7.73 2.70
CA ASP A 122 -3.92 8.56 3.13
C ASP A 122 -4.13 9.66 2.08
N VAL A 123 -5.36 9.82 1.60
CA VAL A 123 -5.75 10.90 0.68
C VAL A 123 -6.84 11.75 1.31
N SER A 124 -6.65 13.07 1.28
CA SER A 124 -7.66 14.04 1.69
C SER A 124 -8.82 14.05 0.70
N CYS A 125 -10.04 14.00 1.22
CA CYS A 125 -11.28 13.94 0.44
C CYS A 125 -12.41 14.64 1.21
N ALA A 126 -13.59 14.73 0.61
CA ALA A 126 -14.82 15.05 1.33
C ALA A 126 -15.66 13.78 1.50
N ILE A 127 -16.50 13.72 2.52
CA ILE A 127 -17.54 12.71 2.65
C ILE A 127 -18.91 13.39 2.54
N TRP A 128 -19.82 12.78 1.78
CA TRP A 128 -21.23 13.19 1.76
C TRP A 128 -21.99 12.43 2.84
N MET A 129 -22.50 13.15 3.84
CA MET A 129 -23.24 12.55 4.96
C MET A 129 -24.33 13.51 5.43
N GLU A 130 -25.55 13.01 5.65
CA GLU A 130 -26.70 13.81 6.15
C GLU A 130 -26.98 15.08 5.31
N GLY A 131 -26.76 15.03 3.98
CA GLY A 131 -27.01 16.17 3.09
C GLY A 131 -25.94 17.27 3.15
N ARG A 132 -24.79 17.02 3.78
CA ARG A 132 -23.66 17.96 3.85
C ARG A 132 -22.34 17.30 3.45
N LEU A 133 -21.41 18.13 2.98
CA LEU A 133 -20.02 17.75 2.74
C LEU A 133 -19.20 18.00 4.01
N LEU A 134 -18.47 16.99 4.45
CA LEU A 134 -17.54 17.09 5.58
C LEU A 134 -16.12 16.77 5.13
N PRO A 135 -15.09 17.45 5.68
CA PRO A 135 -13.70 17.09 5.43
C PRO A 135 -13.40 15.68 5.92
N ALA A 136 -12.73 14.89 5.08
CA ALA A 136 -12.40 13.50 5.35
C ALA A 136 -11.01 13.12 4.81
N LYS A 137 -10.58 11.91 5.19
CA LYS A 137 -9.42 11.21 4.70
C LYS A 137 -9.81 9.78 4.43
N LEU A 138 -9.47 9.28 3.25
CA LEU A 138 -9.51 7.86 2.95
C LEU A 138 -8.12 7.29 3.21
N ARG A 139 -8.05 6.30 4.09
CA ARG A 139 -6.84 5.50 4.32
C ARG A 139 -6.99 4.17 3.61
N VAL A 140 -5.95 3.76 2.88
CA VAL A 140 -5.87 2.45 2.25
C VAL A 140 -4.56 1.79 2.65
N ILE A 141 -4.63 0.55 3.13
CA ILE A 141 -3.48 -0.30 3.43
C ILE A 141 -3.49 -1.44 2.43
N VAL A 142 -2.41 -1.61 1.67
CA VAL A 142 -2.28 -2.63 0.61
C VAL A 142 -1.17 -3.61 0.92
N TRP A 143 -1.38 -4.87 0.58
CA TRP A 143 -0.36 -5.93 0.61
C TRP A 143 -0.52 -6.87 -0.58
N MET A 144 0.54 -7.64 -0.85
CA MET A 144 0.51 -8.67 -1.88
C MET A 144 -0.10 -9.96 -1.32
N ASP A 145 -1.05 -10.55 -2.06
CA ASP A 145 -1.72 -11.83 -1.76
C ASP A 145 -0.83 -13.02 -2.16
#